data_AF-A0A401YNW3-F1
#
_entry.id   AF-A0A401YNW3-F1
#
_cell.length_a   1.000
_cell.length_b   1.000
_cell.length_c   1.000
_cell.angle_alpha   90.00
_cell.angle_beta   90.00
_cell.angle_gamma   90.00
#
_symmetry.space_group_name_H-M   'P 1'
#
loop_
_entity.id
_entity.type
_entity.pdbx_description
1 polymer ?
#
loop_
_entity_poly.entity_id
_entity_poly.type
_entity_poly.pdbx_seq_one_letter_code
_entity_poly.pdbx_strand_id
1 'polypeptide(L)'
;MGVEQSLWRALTVYRTLALVYAIARYAQVADEYDHPVGGWAVMALLVVWTAVTAYGFRDPRFREPPWLIVDLCVAAGCLLSTRWLDDPERVAQGTMTLPTVWASAPVLACAIKGGWKTGSVAALTIGAADTLERGALTADNQHNIVLLLLAGGAVGYVVEIARVSEKALTRALQLEAATRERERLARDIHDSVLQVLALVQRRGAELGGEAAGLGRLAGEQEVALRQLISATPARVESADLPGSGADGDPARQDLRVLLGGFAGARVTVSSPGTPVLLPTPAAREVAAAVSAALDNVRRHAGERARAWILLEDEPDEIVVSVRDDGPGMEPGRLEAARAQGRLGVAQSIEGRVRDLGGTVVWSSVTGEGTELEFRVPRQGSG
;
A
#
# COMPACT_ATOMS: atom_id res chain seq x y z
N MET A 1 18.97 -2.28 -12.83
CA MET A 1 20.01 -1.89 -11.84
C MET A 1 19.35 -0.94 -10.87
N GLY A 2 19.22 -1.31 -9.60
CA GLY A 2 18.54 -0.45 -8.62
C GLY A 2 19.33 0.84 -8.36
N VAL A 3 18.62 1.91 -8.02
CA VAL A 3 19.21 3.25 -7.76
C VAL A 3 20.36 3.15 -6.75
N GLU A 4 20.19 2.33 -5.71
CA GLU A 4 21.20 2.10 -4.68
C GLU A 4 22.54 1.60 -5.25
N GLN A 5 22.52 0.68 -6.22
CA GLN A 5 23.77 0.15 -6.79
C GLN A 5 24.54 1.20 -7.60
N SER A 6 23.82 2.12 -8.27
CA SER A 6 24.44 3.25 -8.97
C SER A 6 25.12 4.20 -7.98
N LEU A 7 24.46 4.48 -6.86
CA LEU A 7 25.00 5.35 -5.81
C LEU A 7 26.27 4.79 -5.15
N TRP A 8 26.33 3.48 -4.89
CA TRP A 8 27.55 2.84 -4.36
C TRP A 8 28.73 2.88 -5.36
N ARG A 9 28.45 2.77 -6.67
CA ARG A 9 29.48 2.95 -7.71
C ARG A 9 29.98 4.39 -7.75
N ALA A 10 29.07 5.37 -7.72
CA ALA A 10 29.41 6.78 -7.67
C ALA A 10 30.25 7.11 -6.41
N LEU A 11 29.91 6.54 -5.26
CA LEU A 11 30.68 6.68 -4.03
C LEU A 11 32.11 6.12 -4.16
N THR A 12 32.26 4.98 -4.84
CA THR A 12 33.58 4.37 -5.08
C THR A 12 34.46 5.27 -5.95
N VAL A 13 33.88 5.86 -7.01
CA VAL A 13 34.57 6.83 -7.87
C VAL A 13 34.95 8.07 -7.07
N TYR A 14 34.00 8.64 -6.31
CA TYR A 14 34.22 9.78 -5.43
C TYR A 14 35.38 9.54 -4.47
N ARG A 15 35.38 8.41 -3.78
CA ARG A 15 36.42 8.04 -2.80
C ARG A 15 37.79 7.89 -3.44
N THR A 16 37.86 7.36 -4.65
CA THR A 16 39.11 7.21 -5.40
C THR A 16 39.67 8.57 -5.81
N LEU A 17 38.83 9.49 -6.30
CA LEU A 17 39.25 10.85 -6.63
C LEU A 17 39.70 11.63 -5.39
N ALA A 18 38.96 11.49 -4.29
CA ALA A 18 39.31 12.10 -3.01
C ALA A 18 40.65 11.57 -2.46
N LEU A 19 40.94 10.28 -2.63
CA LEU A 19 42.22 9.67 -2.27
C LEU A 19 43.37 10.26 -3.10
N VAL A 20 43.20 10.36 -4.42
CA VAL A 20 44.22 10.95 -5.31
C VAL A 20 44.50 12.40 -4.91
N TYR A 21 43.45 13.17 -4.62
CA TYR A 21 43.59 14.53 -4.13
C TYR A 21 44.35 14.60 -2.79
N ALA A 22 43.99 13.75 -1.81
CA ALA A 22 44.67 13.70 -0.51
C ALA A 22 46.17 13.40 -0.66
N ILE A 23 46.53 12.40 -1.47
CA ILE A 23 47.93 12.04 -1.75
C ILE A 23 48.66 13.19 -2.43
N ALA A 24 48.07 13.79 -3.46
CA ALA A 24 48.69 14.87 -4.22
C ALA A 24 48.91 16.12 -3.34
N ARG A 25 47.95 16.45 -2.48
CA ARG A 25 48.09 17.56 -1.54
C ARG A 25 49.14 17.26 -0.48
N TYR A 26 49.12 16.08 0.12
CA TYR A 26 50.13 15.69 1.10
C TYR A 26 51.55 15.74 0.51
N ALA A 27 51.75 15.20 -0.70
CA ALA A 27 53.06 15.20 -1.37
C ALA A 27 53.63 16.62 -1.61
N GLN A 28 52.78 17.65 -1.74
CA GLN A 28 53.22 19.04 -1.93
C GLN A 28 53.73 19.69 -0.66
N VAL A 29 53.26 19.25 0.51
CA VAL A 29 53.58 19.84 1.81
C VAL A 29 54.27 18.85 2.75
N ALA A 30 54.69 17.68 2.26
CA ALA A 30 55.21 16.59 3.08
C ALA A 30 56.44 17.00 3.90
N ASP A 31 57.30 17.86 3.33
CA ASP A 31 58.50 18.37 3.99
C ASP A 31 58.20 19.39 5.11
N GLU A 32 56.95 19.88 5.20
CA GLU A 32 56.50 20.80 6.24
C GLU A 32 55.94 20.09 7.48
N TYR A 33 55.81 18.75 7.47
CA TYR A 33 55.33 17.96 8.60
C TYR A 33 56.48 17.52 9.51
N ASP A 34 56.26 17.52 10.83
CA ASP A 34 57.24 17.02 11.82
C ASP A 34 57.58 15.53 11.62
N HIS A 35 56.59 14.75 11.17
CA HIS A 35 56.71 13.30 10.98
C HIS A 35 56.26 12.85 9.57
N PRO A 36 57.07 13.09 8.53
CA PRO A 36 56.69 12.83 7.14
C PRO A 36 56.48 11.33 6.84
N VAL A 37 57.22 10.45 7.51
CA VAL A 37 57.05 8.98 7.36
C VAL A 37 55.67 8.54 7.88
N GLY A 38 55.20 9.16 8.96
CA GLY A 38 53.88 8.85 9.52
C GLY A 38 52.74 9.29 8.61
N GLY A 39 52.84 10.45 7.96
CA GLY A 39 51.83 10.88 6.98
C GLY A 39 51.77 9.97 5.75
N TRP A 40 52.92 9.51 5.23
CA TRP A 40 52.92 8.48 4.18
C TRP A 40 52.31 7.14 4.63
N ALA A 41 52.49 6.74 5.89
CA ALA A 41 51.82 5.56 6.44
C ALA A 41 50.29 5.73 6.47
N VAL A 42 49.79 6.92 6.80
CA VAL A 42 48.36 7.25 6.71
C VAL A 42 47.88 7.20 5.26
N MET A 43 48.63 7.76 4.30
CA MET A 43 48.29 7.66 2.88
C MET A 43 48.20 6.20 2.41
N ALA A 44 49.14 5.36 2.80
CA ALA A 44 49.11 3.93 2.51
C ALA A 44 47.86 3.24 3.10
N LEU A 45 47.50 3.59 4.34
CA LEU A 45 46.27 3.11 4.97
C LEU A 45 45.03 3.55 4.18
N LEU A 46 44.95 4.81 3.73
CA LEU A 46 43.84 5.31 2.92
C LEU A 46 43.75 4.57 1.57
N VAL A 47 44.87 4.24 0.93
CA VAL A 47 44.91 3.43 -0.30
C VAL A 47 44.34 2.04 -0.04
N VAL A 48 44.84 1.34 0.97
CA VAL A 48 44.38 -0.01 1.33
C VAL A 48 42.90 0.01 1.68
N TRP A 49 42.46 0.97 2.51
CA TRP A 49 41.07 1.08 2.92
C TRP A 49 40.13 1.44 1.77
N THR A 50 40.58 2.27 0.84
CA THR A 50 39.82 2.57 -0.39
C THR A 50 39.68 1.32 -1.26
N ALA A 51 40.72 0.49 -1.38
CA ALA A 51 40.62 -0.78 -2.10
C ALA A 51 39.67 -1.77 -1.41
N VAL A 52 39.76 -1.88 -0.08
CA VAL A 52 38.86 -2.73 0.74
C VAL A 52 37.42 -2.31 0.58
N THR A 53 37.11 -1.02 0.66
CA THR A 53 35.74 -0.51 0.50
C THR A 53 35.25 -0.62 -0.95
N ALA A 54 36.10 -0.38 -1.95
CA ALA A 54 35.75 -0.54 -3.37
C ALA A 54 35.39 -1.98 -3.77
N TYR A 55 36.07 -2.98 -3.18
CA TYR A 55 35.75 -4.39 -3.39
C TYR A 55 34.65 -4.88 -2.46
N GLY A 56 34.74 -4.58 -1.16
CA GLY A 56 33.81 -5.00 -0.12
C GLY A 56 32.39 -4.51 -0.39
N PHE A 57 32.21 -3.23 -0.73
CA PHE A 57 30.88 -2.67 -1.03
C PHE A 57 30.24 -3.26 -2.30
N ARG A 58 30.89 -4.17 -3.04
CA ARG A 58 30.19 -4.96 -4.08
C ARG A 58 29.22 -5.96 -3.46
N ASP A 59 29.56 -6.51 -2.30
CA ASP A 59 28.70 -7.41 -1.52
C ASP A 59 27.81 -6.59 -0.55
N PRO A 60 26.47 -6.81 -0.56
CA PRO A 60 25.54 -6.15 0.36
C PRO A 60 25.89 -6.26 1.84
N ARG A 61 26.57 -7.32 2.29
CA ARG A 61 26.94 -7.54 3.69
C ARG A 61 27.87 -6.45 4.23
N PHE A 62 28.76 -5.92 3.40
CA PHE A 62 29.66 -4.84 3.77
C PHE A 62 28.99 -3.46 3.77
N ARG A 63 27.72 -3.37 3.37
CA ARG A 63 26.92 -2.13 3.38
C ARG A 63 26.03 -2.04 4.63
N GLU A 64 26.15 -2.99 5.54
CA GLU A 64 25.39 -3.01 6.79
C GLU A 64 26.00 -2.04 7.83
N PRO A 65 25.21 -1.58 8.82
CA PRO A 65 25.65 -0.62 9.83
C PRO A 65 27.01 -0.89 10.48
N PRO A 66 27.38 -2.13 10.88
CA PRO A 66 28.68 -2.35 11.53
C PRO A 66 29.87 -1.97 10.63
N TRP A 67 29.82 -2.29 9.35
CA TRP A 67 30.89 -1.95 8.40
C TRP A 67 30.96 -0.45 8.12
N LEU A 68 29.81 0.23 8.08
CA LEU A 68 29.76 1.69 7.93
C LEU A 68 30.30 2.42 9.16
N ILE A 69 30.06 1.88 10.36
CA ILE A 69 30.65 2.39 11.60
C ILE A 69 32.17 2.22 11.57
N VAL A 70 32.68 1.06 11.15
CA VAL A 70 34.13 0.85 11.00
C VAL A 70 34.72 1.83 9.99
N ASP A 71 34.07 2.04 8.85
CA ASP A 71 34.49 3.01 7.83
C ASP A 71 34.56 4.44 8.39
N LEU A 72 33.56 4.84 9.17
CA LEU A 72 33.52 6.11 9.87
C LEU A 72 34.63 6.25 10.92
N CYS A 73 34.89 5.20 11.71
CA CYS A 73 35.95 5.17 12.71
C CYS A 73 37.34 5.26 12.07
N VAL A 74 37.58 4.60 10.94
CA VAL A 74 38.85 4.70 10.21
C VAL A 74 39.08 6.13 9.74
N ALA A 75 38.07 6.78 9.17
CA ALA A 75 38.19 8.18 8.76
C ALA A 75 38.43 9.13 9.93
N ALA A 76 37.69 8.97 11.04
CA ALA A 76 37.90 9.76 12.25
C ALA A 76 39.31 9.53 12.84
N GLY A 77 39.81 8.30 12.85
CA GLY A 77 41.16 7.96 13.32
C GLY A 77 42.26 8.57 12.46
N CYS A 78 42.13 8.49 11.13
CA CYS A 78 43.08 9.14 10.22
C CYS A 78 43.05 10.67 10.39
N LEU A 79 41.87 11.24 10.62
CA LEU A 79 41.72 12.66 10.87
C LEU A 79 42.47 13.07 12.14
N LEU A 80 42.17 12.41 13.27
CA LEU A 80 42.81 12.67 14.57
C LEU A 80 44.32 12.43 14.55
N SER A 81 44.82 11.54 13.69
CA SER A 81 46.25 11.31 13.54
C SER A 81 47.03 12.53 13.03
N THR A 82 46.36 13.46 12.35
CA THR A 82 46.97 14.72 11.87
C THR A 82 47.61 15.50 13.02
N ARG A 83 46.94 15.60 14.17
CA ARG A 83 47.42 16.31 15.36
C ARG A 83 48.77 15.81 15.89
N TRP A 84 49.10 14.54 15.69
CA TRP A 84 50.38 13.97 16.16
C TRP A 84 51.47 14.00 15.10
N LEU A 85 51.11 14.27 13.84
CA LEU A 85 52.02 14.18 12.70
C LEU A 85 52.40 15.55 12.13
N ASP A 86 51.52 16.54 12.30
CA ASP A 86 51.70 17.93 11.90
C ASP A 86 52.10 18.81 13.09
N ASP A 87 52.69 19.96 12.80
CA ASP A 87 53.06 20.96 13.80
C ASP A 87 51.80 21.54 14.47
N PRO A 88 51.68 21.52 15.81
CA PRO A 88 50.52 22.06 16.54
C PRO A 88 50.16 23.50 16.17
N GLU A 89 51.13 24.35 15.81
CA GLU A 89 50.86 25.73 15.40
C GLU A 89 50.20 25.80 14.02
N ARG A 90 50.58 24.92 13.09
CA ARG A 90 49.97 24.84 11.74
C ARG A 90 48.55 24.30 11.80
N VAL A 91 48.32 23.28 12.63
CA VAL A 91 46.99 22.73 12.90
C VAL A 91 46.06 23.80 13.47
N ALA A 92 46.55 24.60 14.42
CA ALA A 92 45.82 25.73 15.00
C ALA A 92 45.53 26.84 13.98
N GLN A 93 46.40 27.03 12.98
CA GLN A 93 46.23 27.98 11.88
C GLN A 93 45.28 27.49 10.77
N GLY A 94 44.72 26.28 10.88
CA GLY A 94 43.68 25.80 9.97
C GLY A 94 44.20 24.98 8.78
N THR A 95 45.36 24.34 8.87
CA THR A 95 45.81 23.41 7.81
C THR A 95 44.78 22.30 7.56
N MET A 96 44.78 21.83 6.31
CA MET A 96 43.94 20.72 5.87
C MET A 96 44.40 19.43 6.59
N THR A 97 43.45 18.65 7.11
CA THR A 97 43.76 17.36 7.74
C THR A 97 44.26 16.35 6.72
N LEU A 98 45.02 15.34 7.16
CA LEU A 98 45.60 14.33 6.25
C LEU A 98 44.57 13.69 5.31
N PRO A 99 43.37 13.27 5.76
CA PRO A 99 42.37 12.70 4.86
C PRO A 99 41.72 13.74 3.92
N THR A 100 41.80 15.03 4.23
CA THR A 100 41.13 16.12 3.48
C THR A 100 39.65 15.80 3.21
N VAL A 101 39.21 15.91 1.94
CA VAL A 101 37.86 15.58 1.49
C VAL A 101 37.54 14.08 1.54
N TRP A 102 38.53 13.19 1.66
CA TRP A 102 38.29 11.74 1.74
C TRP A 102 37.43 11.36 2.96
N ALA A 103 37.54 12.10 4.07
CA ALA A 103 36.75 11.87 5.28
C ALA A 103 35.23 12.08 5.10
N SER A 104 34.80 12.72 4.01
CA SER A 104 33.39 12.84 3.66
C SER A 104 32.80 11.56 3.05
N ALA A 105 33.62 10.63 2.52
CA ALA A 105 33.11 9.43 1.87
C ALA A 105 32.31 8.51 2.83
N PRO A 106 32.73 8.25 4.07
CA PRO A 106 31.90 7.53 5.05
C PRO A 106 30.59 8.24 5.39
N VAL A 107 30.57 9.57 5.41
CA VAL A 107 29.35 10.37 5.62
C VAL A 107 28.34 10.11 4.49
N LEU A 108 28.82 10.14 3.25
CA LEU A 108 28.02 9.83 2.07
C LEU A 108 27.58 8.36 2.07
N ALA A 109 28.43 7.42 2.51
CA ALA A 109 28.09 6.00 2.64
C ALA A 109 26.93 5.78 3.61
N CYS A 110 26.97 6.42 4.78
CA CYS A 110 25.90 6.43 5.75
C CYS A 110 24.63 7.05 5.16
N ALA A 111 24.73 8.21 4.50
CA ALA A 111 23.61 8.86 3.84
C ALA A 111 22.93 7.98 2.77
N ILE A 112 23.71 7.29 1.95
CA ILE A 112 23.20 6.36 0.93
C ILE A 112 22.49 5.17 1.58
N LYS A 113 23.01 4.64 2.69
CA LYS A 113 22.39 3.47 3.33
C LYS A 113 21.15 3.84 4.13
N GLY A 114 21.26 4.77 5.08
CA GLY A 114 20.24 5.06 6.08
C GLY A 114 19.51 6.39 5.89
N GLY A 115 19.73 7.10 4.78
CA GLY A 115 19.09 8.38 4.49
C GLY A 115 19.69 9.55 5.28
N TRP A 116 19.00 10.69 5.23
CA TRP A 116 19.52 11.96 5.74
C TRP A 116 19.89 11.90 7.23
N LYS A 117 19.09 11.24 8.08
CA LYS A 117 19.37 11.13 9.52
C LYS A 117 20.73 10.50 9.80
N THR A 118 21.01 9.36 9.17
CA THR A 118 22.29 8.66 9.36
C THR A 118 23.46 9.41 8.72
N GLY A 119 23.24 10.10 7.59
CA GLY A 119 24.22 10.99 6.98
C GLY A 119 24.57 12.16 7.91
N SER A 120 23.57 12.81 8.51
CA SER A 120 23.78 13.91 9.45
C SER A 120 24.51 13.46 10.71
N VAL A 121 24.18 12.30 11.28
CA VAL A 121 24.89 11.74 12.44
C VAL A 121 26.36 11.45 12.09
N ALA A 122 26.64 10.87 10.91
CA ALA A 122 28.00 10.64 10.46
C ALA A 122 28.77 11.95 10.23
N ALA A 123 28.13 12.97 9.65
CA ALA A 123 28.71 14.29 9.46
C ALA A 123 29.09 14.95 10.80
N LEU A 124 28.21 14.90 11.79
CA LEU A 124 28.49 15.39 13.15
C LEU A 124 29.64 14.61 13.82
N THR A 125 29.74 13.31 13.57
CA THR A 125 30.82 12.47 14.12
C THR A 125 32.18 12.86 13.56
N ILE A 126 32.29 13.03 12.24
CA ILE A 126 33.51 13.55 11.60
C ILE A 126 33.79 14.99 12.04
N GLY A 127 32.75 15.81 12.16
CA GLY A 127 32.87 17.18 12.65
C GLY A 127 33.40 17.31 14.08
N ALA A 128 32.93 16.42 14.97
CA ALA A 128 33.43 16.32 16.33
C ALA A 128 34.89 15.87 16.37
N ALA A 129 35.28 14.92 15.50
CA ALA A 129 36.67 14.51 15.36
C ALA A 129 37.55 15.67 14.85
N ASP A 130 37.10 16.47 13.87
CA ASP A 130 37.83 17.65 13.38
C ASP A 130 37.93 18.76 14.42
N THR A 131 36.90 18.95 15.23
CA THR A 131 36.94 19.91 16.35
C THR A 131 37.92 19.44 17.45
N LEU A 132 37.93 18.14 17.75
CA LEU A 132 38.83 17.57 18.75
C LEU A 132 40.30 17.60 18.30
N GLU A 133 40.53 17.35 17.01
CA GLU A 133 41.84 17.46 16.37
C GLU A 133 42.41 18.87 16.56
N ARG A 134 41.64 19.91 16.19
CA ARG A 134 42.04 21.32 16.32
C ARG A 134 42.06 21.84 17.76
N GLY A 135 41.35 21.19 18.68
CA GLY A 135 41.23 21.60 20.08
C GLY A 135 40.35 22.83 20.33
N ALA A 136 39.80 23.45 19.28
CA ALA A 136 38.89 24.57 19.36
C ALA A 136 37.93 24.60 18.15
N LEU A 137 36.81 25.31 18.30
CA LEU A 137 35.92 25.65 17.18
C LEU A 137 36.47 26.88 16.46
N THR A 138 36.91 26.70 15.22
CA THR A 138 37.44 27.74 14.31
C THR A 138 36.45 28.01 13.18
N ALA A 139 36.61 29.14 12.46
CA ALA A 139 35.73 29.43 11.32
C ALA A 139 35.80 28.33 10.24
N ASP A 140 36.99 27.78 10.00
CA ASP A 140 37.22 26.76 8.97
C ASP A 140 36.60 25.41 9.32
N ASN A 141 36.73 24.95 10.58
CA ASN A 141 36.09 23.68 10.96
C ASN A 141 34.57 23.81 11.02
N GLN A 142 34.04 24.95 11.47
CA GLN A 142 32.60 25.22 11.41
C GLN A 142 32.10 25.17 9.97
N HIS A 143 32.83 25.80 9.04
CA HIS A 143 32.49 25.75 7.62
C HIS A 143 32.48 24.31 7.08
N ASN A 144 33.51 23.52 7.38
CA ASN A 144 33.60 22.12 6.95
C ASN A 144 32.48 21.25 7.53
N ILE A 145 32.14 21.43 8.82
CA ILE A 145 31.04 20.72 9.48
C ILE A 145 29.72 21.02 8.77
N VAL A 146 29.46 22.30 8.47
CA VAL A 146 28.27 22.73 7.74
C VAL A 146 28.24 22.10 6.34
N LEU A 147 29.35 22.09 5.61
CA LEU A 147 29.43 21.44 4.30
C LEU A 147 29.14 19.93 4.37
N LEU A 148 29.67 19.22 5.37
CA LEU A 148 29.41 17.79 5.55
C LEU A 148 27.94 17.52 5.91
N LEU A 149 27.35 18.36 6.76
CA LEU A 149 25.93 18.28 7.12
C LEU A 149 25.03 18.51 5.90
N LEU A 150 25.34 19.53 5.09
CA LEU A 150 24.61 19.82 3.86
C LEU A 150 24.77 18.69 2.85
N ALA A 151 25.99 18.19 2.62
CA ALA A 151 26.24 17.10 1.69
C ALA A 151 25.57 15.80 2.13
N GLY A 152 25.78 15.36 3.39
CA GLY A 152 25.19 14.15 3.94
C GLY A 152 23.66 14.23 4.02
N GLY A 153 23.12 15.38 4.43
CA GLY A 153 21.69 15.65 4.49
C GLY A 153 21.03 15.66 3.11
N ALA A 154 21.58 16.43 2.17
CA ALA A 154 21.04 16.55 0.81
C ALA A 154 21.11 15.22 0.04
N VAL A 155 22.26 14.53 0.08
CA VAL A 155 22.40 13.22 -0.56
C VAL A 155 21.44 12.22 0.09
N GLY A 156 21.38 12.18 1.42
CA GLY A 156 20.48 11.28 2.14
C GLY A 156 19.00 11.55 1.83
N TYR A 157 18.61 12.81 1.67
CA TYR A 157 17.25 13.21 1.30
C TYR A 157 16.90 12.81 -0.14
N VAL A 158 17.81 13.06 -1.09
CA VAL A 158 17.65 12.62 -2.49
C VAL A 158 17.53 11.10 -2.59
N VAL A 159 18.32 10.35 -1.82
CA VAL A 159 18.22 8.88 -1.75
C VAL A 159 16.85 8.44 -1.23
N GLU A 160 16.33 9.09 -0.19
CA GLU A 160 15.02 8.76 0.39
C GLU A 160 13.88 9.02 -0.59
N ILE A 161 13.89 10.18 -1.27
CA ILE A 161 12.95 10.49 -2.35
C ILE A 161 13.03 9.45 -3.46
N ALA A 162 14.25 9.11 -3.92
CA ALA A 162 14.44 8.15 -5.00
C ALA A 162 13.89 6.77 -4.63
N ARG A 163 14.09 6.32 -3.39
CA ARG A 163 13.54 5.04 -2.88
C ARG A 163 12.02 5.04 -2.80
N VAL A 164 11.42 6.15 -2.36
CA VAL A 164 9.95 6.28 -2.32
C VAL A 164 9.39 6.29 -3.75
N SER A 165 10.03 7.01 -4.67
CA SER A 165 9.64 7.07 -6.08
C SER A 165 9.76 5.72 -6.77
N GLU A 166 10.84 4.97 -6.57
CA GLU A 166 11.03 3.63 -7.15
C GLU A 166 9.95 2.64 -6.67
N LYS A 167 9.61 2.69 -5.37
CA LYS A 167 8.51 1.89 -4.80
C LYS A 167 7.15 2.27 -5.38
N ALA A 168 6.88 3.57 -5.52
CA ALA A 168 5.63 4.07 -6.10
C ALA A 168 5.51 3.65 -7.57
N LEU A 169 6.57 3.81 -8.36
CA LEU A 169 6.60 3.40 -9.77
C LEU A 169 6.39 1.89 -9.93
N THR A 170 7.07 1.09 -9.11
CA THR A 170 6.91 -0.38 -9.16
C THR A 170 5.47 -0.79 -8.88
N ARG A 171 4.81 -0.16 -7.90
CA ARG A 171 3.39 -0.39 -7.60
C ARG A 171 2.48 0.03 -8.74
N ALA A 172 2.72 1.21 -9.33
CA ALA A 172 1.94 1.69 -10.47
C ALA A 172 2.05 0.74 -11.67
N LEU A 173 3.25 0.27 -11.98
CA LEU A 173 3.48 -0.71 -13.07
C LEU A 173 2.80 -2.05 -12.79
N GLN A 174 2.78 -2.52 -11.54
CA GLN A 174 2.07 -3.75 -11.15
C GLN A 174 0.56 -3.61 -11.31
N LEU A 175 -0.02 -2.48 -10.91
CA LEU A 175 -1.44 -2.18 -11.08
C LEU A 175 -1.83 -2.07 -12.55
N GLU A 176 -1.00 -1.40 -13.35
CA GLU A 176 -1.21 -1.28 -14.80
C GLU A 176 -1.15 -2.65 -15.48
N ALA A 177 -0.15 -3.47 -15.16
CA ALA A 177 -0.03 -4.83 -15.71
C ALA A 177 -1.24 -5.70 -15.33
N ALA A 178 -1.70 -5.63 -14.06
CA ALA A 178 -2.89 -6.34 -13.62
C ALA A 178 -4.16 -5.88 -14.35
N THR A 179 -4.28 -4.58 -14.62
CA THR A 179 -5.43 -4.00 -15.35
C THR A 179 -5.43 -4.45 -16.82
N ARG A 180 -4.28 -4.38 -17.49
CA ARG A 180 -4.13 -4.85 -18.88
C ARG A 180 -4.44 -6.33 -19.04
N GLU A 181 -3.97 -7.16 -18.11
CA GLU A 181 -4.28 -8.60 -18.14
C GLU A 181 -5.77 -8.86 -17.94
N ARG A 182 -6.44 -8.10 -17.05
CA ARG A 182 -7.89 -8.17 -16.88
C ARG A 182 -8.65 -7.78 -18.14
N GLU A 183 -8.28 -6.68 -18.79
CA GLU A 183 -8.92 -6.25 -20.03
C GLU A 183 -8.73 -7.27 -21.16
N ARG A 184 -7.57 -7.91 -21.21
CA ARG A 184 -7.31 -9.00 -22.14
C ARG A 184 -8.22 -10.21 -21.84
N LEU A 185 -8.27 -10.67 -20.59
CA LEU A 185 -9.13 -11.78 -20.18
C LEU A 185 -10.61 -11.47 -20.45
N ALA A 186 -11.06 -10.24 -20.18
CA ALA A 186 -12.44 -9.83 -20.45
C ALA A 186 -12.76 -9.91 -21.95
N ARG A 187 -11.86 -9.47 -22.83
CA ARG A 187 -12.02 -9.61 -24.29
C ARG A 187 -12.04 -11.07 -24.72
N ASP A 188 -11.10 -11.88 -24.26
CA ASP A 188 -11.04 -13.29 -24.61
C ASP A 188 -12.31 -14.04 -24.15
N ILE A 189 -12.85 -13.74 -22.97
CA ILE A 189 -14.11 -14.33 -22.47
C ILE A 189 -15.32 -13.85 -23.29
N HIS A 190 -15.33 -12.57 -23.69
CA HIS A 190 -16.41 -12.01 -24.50
C HIS A 190 -16.49 -12.67 -25.88
N ASP A 191 -15.36 -12.79 -26.56
CA ASP A 191 -15.28 -13.32 -27.91
C ASP A 191 -15.45 -14.85 -27.95
N SER A 192 -15.06 -15.57 -26.91
CA SER A 192 -15.10 -17.06 -26.92
C SER A 192 -16.31 -17.66 -26.20
N VAL A 193 -16.61 -17.25 -24.96
CA VAL A 193 -17.61 -17.93 -24.12
C VAL A 193 -18.97 -17.25 -24.23
N LEU A 194 -19.03 -15.92 -24.11
CA LEU A 194 -20.29 -15.19 -24.20
C LEU A 194 -20.89 -15.32 -25.60
N GLN A 195 -20.06 -15.27 -26.65
CA GLN A 195 -20.51 -15.44 -28.03
C GLN A 195 -21.07 -16.84 -28.30
N VAL A 196 -20.46 -17.90 -27.72
CA VAL A 196 -20.97 -19.27 -27.83
C VAL A 196 -22.27 -19.46 -27.05
N LEU A 197 -22.37 -18.93 -25.83
CA LEU A 197 -23.60 -18.99 -25.04
C LEU A 197 -24.76 -18.26 -25.73
N ALA A 198 -24.51 -17.09 -26.30
CA ALA A 198 -25.50 -16.35 -27.09
C ALA A 198 -25.96 -17.13 -28.34
N LEU A 199 -25.03 -17.82 -29.02
CA LEU A 199 -25.36 -18.69 -30.16
C LEU A 199 -26.23 -19.89 -29.72
N VAL A 200 -25.86 -20.56 -28.63
CA VAL A 200 -26.63 -21.68 -28.07
C VAL A 200 -28.01 -21.24 -27.62
N GLN A 201 -28.12 -20.07 -26.97
CA GLN A 201 -29.40 -19.48 -26.58
C GLN A 201 -30.30 -19.26 -27.79
N ARG A 202 -29.79 -18.60 -28.85
CA ARG A 202 -30.55 -18.32 -30.08
C ARG A 202 -30.98 -19.62 -30.77
N ARG A 203 -30.06 -20.57 -30.92
CA ARG A 203 -30.35 -21.81 -31.64
C ARG A 203 -31.29 -22.74 -30.88
N GLY A 204 -31.20 -22.75 -29.55
CA GLY A 204 -32.14 -23.46 -28.68
C GLY A 204 -33.56 -22.90 -28.80
N ALA A 205 -33.72 -21.58 -28.89
CA ALA A 205 -35.02 -20.95 -29.10
C ALA A 205 -35.63 -21.29 -30.48
N GLU A 206 -34.80 -21.33 -31.54
CA GLU A 206 -35.23 -21.66 -32.90
C GLU A 206 -35.66 -23.14 -33.05
N LEU A 207 -35.02 -24.07 -32.34
CA LEU A 207 -35.27 -25.52 -32.47
C LEU A 207 -36.47 -26.02 -31.64
N GLY A 208 -36.83 -25.32 -30.56
CA GLY A 208 -37.97 -25.69 -29.70
C GLY A 208 -37.76 -26.96 -28.87
N GLY A 209 -38.77 -27.36 -28.09
CA GLY A 209 -38.73 -28.57 -27.26
C GLY A 209 -37.67 -28.52 -26.15
N GLU A 210 -36.94 -29.63 -25.98
CA GLU A 210 -35.87 -29.76 -24.97
C GLU A 210 -34.71 -28.77 -25.23
N ALA A 211 -34.43 -28.46 -26.50
CA ALA A 211 -33.39 -27.51 -26.91
C ALA A 211 -33.70 -26.07 -26.47
N ALA A 212 -34.97 -25.69 -26.37
CA ALA A 212 -35.37 -24.39 -25.83
C ALA A 212 -35.09 -24.27 -24.33
N GLY A 213 -35.14 -25.39 -23.59
CA GLY A 213 -34.71 -25.46 -22.19
C GLY A 213 -33.22 -25.19 -22.03
N LEU A 214 -32.40 -25.86 -22.85
CA LEU A 214 -30.94 -25.66 -22.87
C LEU A 214 -30.56 -24.24 -23.30
N GLY A 215 -31.26 -23.66 -24.27
CA GLY A 215 -31.04 -22.27 -24.70
C GLY A 215 -31.31 -21.26 -23.58
N ARG A 216 -32.37 -21.45 -22.78
CA ARG A 216 -32.65 -20.60 -21.61
C ARG A 216 -31.55 -20.70 -20.55
N LEU A 217 -31.10 -21.92 -20.24
CA LEU A 217 -30.00 -22.14 -19.29
C LEU A 217 -28.70 -21.47 -19.77
N ALA A 218 -28.39 -21.54 -21.06
CA ALA A 218 -27.22 -20.85 -21.63
C ALA A 218 -27.31 -19.32 -21.47
N GLY A 219 -28.49 -18.74 -21.67
CA GLY A 219 -28.73 -17.31 -21.42
C GLY A 219 -28.60 -16.92 -19.94
N GLU A 220 -29.10 -17.76 -19.02
CA GLU A 220 -28.91 -17.55 -17.58
C GLU A 220 -27.42 -17.59 -17.19
N GLN A 221 -26.64 -18.51 -17.77
CA GLN A 221 -25.19 -18.58 -17.55
C GLN A 221 -24.44 -17.40 -18.18
N GLU A 222 -24.88 -16.90 -19.33
CA GLU A 222 -24.30 -15.71 -19.96
C GLU A 222 -24.46 -14.48 -19.07
N VAL A 223 -25.66 -14.26 -18.54
CA VAL A 223 -25.96 -13.15 -17.63
C VAL A 223 -25.16 -13.28 -16.34
N ALA A 224 -25.11 -14.47 -15.75
CA ALA A 224 -24.30 -14.73 -14.55
C ALA A 224 -22.81 -14.48 -14.78
N LEU A 225 -22.26 -14.90 -15.92
CA LEU A 225 -20.85 -14.70 -16.28
C LEU A 225 -20.54 -13.22 -16.54
N ARG A 226 -21.41 -12.48 -17.24
CA ARG A 226 -21.28 -11.02 -17.41
C ARG A 226 -21.30 -10.29 -16.07
N GLN A 227 -22.16 -10.72 -15.15
CA GLN A 227 -22.19 -10.19 -13.79
C GLN A 227 -20.89 -10.49 -13.06
N LEU A 228 -20.33 -11.69 -13.13
CA LEU A 228 -19.04 -12.01 -12.49
C LEU A 228 -17.87 -11.20 -13.05
N ILE A 229 -17.82 -10.99 -14.37
CA ILE A 229 -16.79 -10.15 -15.03
C ILE A 229 -16.95 -8.68 -14.63
N SER A 230 -18.19 -8.21 -14.45
CA SER A 230 -18.50 -6.82 -14.11
C SER A 230 -18.47 -6.53 -12.60
N ALA A 231 -18.69 -7.55 -11.75
CA ALA A 231 -18.85 -7.41 -10.29
C ALA A 231 -17.59 -7.72 -9.48
N THR A 232 -16.46 -8.06 -10.13
CA THR A 232 -15.19 -8.25 -9.39
C THR A 232 -14.59 -6.88 -9.06
N PRO A 233 -14.33 -6.59 -7.78
CA PRO A 233 -14.55 -5.26 -7.22
C PRO A 233 -13.56 -4.23 -7.76
N ALA A 234 -14.09 -3.05 -8.07
CA ALA A 234 -13.43 -1.82 -7.69
C ALA A 234 -13.17 -1.92 -6.17
N ARG A 235 -12.03 -2.51 -5.80
CA ARG A 235 -11.36 -2.20 -4.55
C ARG A 235 -11.02 -0.73 -4.67
N VAL A 236 -12.00 0.12 -4.41
CA VAL A 236 -11.76 1.51 -4.06
C VAL A 236 -11.04 1.40 -2.73
N GLU A 237 -9.72 1.26 -2.83
CA GLU A 237 -8.82 1.58 -1.74
C GLU A 237 -9.14 3.04 -1.39
N SER A 238 -9.91 3.20 -0.33
CA SER A 238 -10.03 4.43 0.46
C SER A 238 -8.68 4.73 1.11
N ALA A 239 -7.63 4.88 0.30
CA ALA A 239 -6.28 5.21 0.72
C ALA A 239 -5.74 6.48 0.06
N ASP A 240 -6.28 6.93 -1.08
CA ASP A 240 -5.70 8.07 -1.83
C ASP A 240 -6.72 9.18 -2.17
N LEU A 241 -7.54 9.56 -1.19
CA LEU A 241 -8.11 10.92 -1.17
C LEU A 241 -7.22 11.78 -0.24
N PRO A 242 -6.46 12.76 -0.75
CA PRO A 242 -5.68 13.65 0.09
C PRO A 242 -6.65 14.56 0.85
N GLY A 243 -7.04 14.18 2.07
CA GLY A 243 -7.90 15.02 2.91
C GLY A 243 -8.50 14.41 4.18
N SER A 244 -8.52 13.09 4.39
CA SER A 244 -9.17 12.48 5.58
C SER A 244 -8.19 11.93 6.62
N GLY A 245 -7.09 12.65 6.84
CA GLY A 245 -6.18 12.44 7.96
C GLY A 245 -6.58 13.31 9.15
N ALA A 246 -7.75 13.07 9.74
CA ALA A 246 -8.15 13.59 11.06
C ALA A 246 -9.37 12.81 11.58
N ASP A 247 -9.24 12.22 12.77
CA ASP A 247 -10.29 11.67 13.64
C ASP A 247 -11.33 10.68 13.10
N GLY A 248 -11.21 9.41 13.52
CA GLY A 248 -12.35 8.62 14.00
C GLY A 248 -13.42 8.12 13.03
N ASP A 249 -13.41 8.43 11.72
CA ASP A 249 -14.48 7.98 10.81
C ASP A 249 -14.42 6.45 10.59
N PRO A 250 -15.48 5.68 10.96
CA PRO A 250 -15.48 4.24 10.79
C PRO A 250 -15.33 3.85 9.32
N ALA A 251 -14.54 2.79 9.07
CA ALA A 251 -14.37 2.24 7.74
C ALA A 251 -15.73 2.02 7.06
N ARG A 252 -15.91 2.59 5.86
CA ARG A 252 -17.15 2.47 5.07
C ARG A 252 -17.03 1.34 4.04
N GLN A 253 -18.13 0.66 3.78
CA GLN A 253 -18.23 -0.43 2.82
C GLN A 253 -19.39 -0.18 1.85
N ASP A 254 -19.17 -0.47 0.56
CA ASP A 254 -20.21 -0.40 -0.48
C ASP A 254 -21.15 -1.60 -0.35
N LEU A 255 -22.42 -1.33 0.00
CA LEU A 255 -23.46 -2.35 0.19
C LEU A 255 -23.76 -3.10 -1.10
N ARG A 256 -23.57 -2.49 -2.28
CA ARG A 256 -23.80 -3.13 -3.58
C ARG A 256 -22.93 -4.37 -3.76
N VAL A 257 -21.69 -4.34 -3.27
CA VAL A 257 -20.76 -5.47 -3.37
C VAL A 257 -21.22 -6.62 -2.49
N LEU A 258 -21.73 -6.33 -1.29
CA LEU A 258 -22.25 -7.33 -0.37
C LEU A 258 -23.52 -8.00 -0.94
N LEU A 259 -24.47 -7.19 -1.41
CA LEU A 259 -25.74 -7.70 -1.93
C LEU A 259 -25.56 -8.39 -3.28
N GLY A 260 -24.65 -7.90 -4.13
CA GLY A 260 -24.29 -8.55 -5.39
C GLY A 260 -23.76 -9.97 -5.19
N GLY A 261 -23.16 -10.27 -4.04
CA GLY A 261 -22.75 -11.63 -3.67
C GLY A 261 -23.89 -12.64 -3.54
N PHE A 262 -25.14 -12.19 -3.39
CA PHE A 262 -26.32 -13.06 -3.34
C PHE A 262 -26.92 -13.34 -4.73
N ALA A 263 -26.46 -12.66 -5.79
CA ALA A 263 -26.98 -12.88 -7.14
C ALA A 263 -26.71 -14.32 -7.60
N GLY A 264 -27.71 -14.93 -8.25
CA GLY A 264 -27.60 -16.30 -8.74
C GLY A 264 -28.80 -16.71 -9.58
N ALA A 265 -28.87 -17.99 -9.96
CA ALA A 265 -29.88 -18.50 -10.90
C ALA A 265 -31.34 -18.21 -10.50
N ARG A 266 -31.61 -18.03 -9.20
CA ARG A 266 -32.95 -17.74 -8.66
C ARG A 266 -33.05 -16.42 -7.92
N VAL A 267 -31.96 -15.65 -7.83
CA VAL A 267 -31.92 -14.40 -7.09
C VAL A 267 -31.41 -13.29 -8.00
N THR A 268 -32.27 -12.32 -8.28
CA THR A 268 -31.93 -11.13 -9.08
C THR A 268 -31.65 -9.97 -8.14
N VAL A 269 -30.54 -9.26 -8.33
CA VAL A 269 -30.17 -8.08 -7.53
C VAL A 269 -30.22 -6.85 -8.43
N SER A 270 -31.01 -5.85 -8.05
CA SER A 270 -31.06 -4.53 -8.67
C SER A 270 -30.50 -3.51 -7.70
N SER A 271 -29.52 -2.72 -8.13
CA SER A 271 -28.86 -1.70 -7.30
C SER A 271 -28.52 -0.44 -8.12
N PRO A 272 -28.29 0.70 -7.46
CA PRO A 272 -27.98 1.95 -8.14
C PRO A 272 -26.61 1.90 -8.83
N GLY A 273 -26.46 2.71 -9.89
CA GLY A 273 -25.17 2.87 -10.58
C GLY A 273 -24.08 3.51 -9.71
N THR A 274 -24.46 4.22 -8.64
CA THR A 274 -23.56 4.92 -7.71
C THR A 274 -23.26 4.09 -6.44
N PRO A 275 -22.08 4.24 -5.82
CA PRO A 275 -21.74 3.57 -4.56
C PRO A 275 -22.71 3.89 -3.42
N VAL A 276 -23.16 2.85 -2.70
CA VAL A 276 -24.03 2.98 -1.53
C VAL A 276 -23.21 2.66 -0.28
N LEU A 277 -22.63 3.70 0.32
CA LEU A 277 -21.64 3.55 1.40
C LEU A 277 -22.30 3.60 2.78
N LEU A 278 -22.14 2.52 3.53
CA LEU A 278 -22.51 2.43 4.95
C LEU A 278 -21.27 2.19 5.82
N PRO A 279 -21.30 2.55 7.12
CA PRO A 279 -20.32 2.04 8.07
C PRO A 279 -20.23 0.51 7.97
N THR A 280 -19.02 -0.04 7.95
CA THR A 280 -18.79 -1.48 7.73
C THR A 280 -19.65 -2.39 8.63
N PRO A 281 -19.83 -2.10 9.93
CA PRO A 281 -20.73 -2.89 10.78
C PRO A 281 -22.18 -2.87 10.29
N ALA A 282 -22.69 -1.69 9.94
CA ALA A 282 -24.05 -1.52 9.43
C ALA A 282 -24.25 -2.24 8.08
N ALA A 283 -23.29 -2.10 7.15
CA ALA A 283 -23.33 -2.78 5.86
C ALA A 283 -23.42 -4.31 6.02
N ARG A 284 -22.68 -4.87 6.99
CA ARG A 284 -22.69 -6.31 7.30
C ARG A 284 -24.00 -6.77 7.92
N GLU A 285 -24.58 -5.99 8.84
CA GLU A 285 -25.87 -6.34 9.45
C GLU A 285 -27.01 -6.28 8.42
N VAL A 286 -27.00 -5.30 7.50
CA VAL A 286 -27.94 -5.27 6.38
C VAL A 286 -27.79 -6.50 5.49
N ALA A 287 -26.55 -6.85 5.11
CA ALA A 287 -26.29 -8.05 4.31
C ALA A 287 -26.71 -9.35 5.03
N ALA A 288 -26.53 -9.43 6.35
CA ALA A 288 -26.99 -10.55 7.16
C ALA A 288 -28.52 -10.64 7.22
N ALA A 289 -29.21 -9.51 7.32
CA ALA A 289 -30.67 -9.44 7.24
C ALA A 289 -31.19 -9.94 5.88
N VAL A 290 -30.55 -9.55 4.78
CA VAL A 290 -30.87 -10.04 3.42
C VAL A 290 -30.64 -11.55 3.32
N SER A 291 -29.52 -12.05 3.83
CA SER A 291 -29.22 -13.49 3.83
C SER A 291 -30.31 -14.27 4.55
N ALA A 292 -30.73 -13.81 5.73
CA ALA A 292 -31.78 -14.43 6.51
C ALA A 292 -33.14 -14.38 5.80
N ALA A 293 -33.44 -13.30 5.09
CA ALA A 293 -34.63 -13.20 4.24
C ALA A 293 -34.61 -14.24 3.11
N LEU A 294 -33.48 -14.38 2.41
CA LEU A 294 -33.30 -15.40 1.37
C LEU A 294 -33.34 -16.85 1.90
N ASP A 295 -32.91 -17.07 3.13
CA ASP A 295 -33.08 -18.37 3.82
C ASP A 295 -34.57 -18.67 4.05
N ASN A 296 -35.36 -17.67 4.44
CA ASN A 296 -36.81 -17.82 4.60
C ASN A 296 -37.49 -18.12 3.26
N VAL A 297 -37.10 -17.45 2.18
CA VAL A 297 -37.61 -17.76 0.82
C VAL A 297 -37.35 -19.23 0.50
N ARG A 298 -36.11 -19.70 0.64
CA ARG A 298 -35.74 -21.10 0.36
C ARG A 298 -36.55 -22.09 1.19
N ARG A 299 -36.77 -21.79 2.48
CA ARG A 299 -37.47 -22.68 3.41
C ARG A 299 -38.99 -22.69 3.22
N HIS A 300 -39.58 -21.57 2.86
CA HIS A 300 -41.04 -21.38 2.91
C HIS A 300 -41.70 -21.16 1.55
N ALA A 301 -41.04 -20.47 0.61
CA ALA A 301 -41.51 -20.36 -0.78
C ALA A 301 -41.18 -21.63 -1.59
N GLY A 302 -40.23 -22.42 -1.10
CA GLY A 302 -39.80 -23.68 -1.69
C GLY A 302 -38.57 -23.50 -2.58
N GLU A 303 -37.87 -24.61 -2.86
CA GLU A 303 -36.57 -24.55 -3.52
C GLU A 303 -36.62 -23.86 -4.88
N ARG A 304 -37.76 -23.96 -5.60
CA ARG A 304 -37.98 -23.41 -6.96
C ARG A 304 -38.39 -21.94 -7.02
N ALA A 305 -38.62 -21.29 -5.89
CA ALA A 305 -39.00 -19.88 -5.87
C ALA A 305 -37.87 -18.97 -6.38
N ARG A 306 -38.25 -17.90 -7.07
CA ARG A 306 -37.37 -16.79 -7.45
C ARG A 306 -37.47 -15.70 -6.39
N ALA A 307 -36.37 -14.99 -6.19
CA ALA A 307 -36.28 -13.83 -5.33
C ALA A 307 -35.69 -12.63 -6.06
N TRP A 308 -36.11 -11.44 -5.66
CA TRP A 308 -35.59 -10.17 -6.13
C TRP A 308 -35.13 -9.36 -4.93
N ILE A 309 -33.90 -8.86 -5.02
CA ILE A 309 -33.34 -7.89 -4.07
C ILE A 309 -33.30 -6.55 -4.80
N LEU A 310 -33.94 -5.54 -4.22
CA LEU A 310 -33.84 -4.17 -4.69
C LEU A 310 -33.13 -3.35 -3.62
N LEU A 311 -32.07 -2.65 -4.01
CA LEU A 311 -31.37 -1.67 -3.19
C LEU A 311 -31.69 -0.28 -3.76
N GLU A 312 -32.23 0.60 -2.93
CA GLU A 312 -32.50 1.99 -3.25
C GLU A 312 -31.68 2.89 -2.32
N ASP A 313 -31.12 3.92 -2.91
CA ASP A 313 -30.33 4.93 -2.21
C ASP A 313 -31.15 6.21 -2.12
N GLU A 314 -31.85 6.37 -1.01
CA GLU A 314 -32.62 7.59 -0.73
C GLU A 314 -31.74 8.63 0.01
N PRO A 315 -32.14 9.92 0.03
CA PRO A 315 -31.32 10.98 0.62
C PRO A 315 -30.94 10.74 2.09
N ASP A 316 -31.90 10.25 2.90
CA ASP A 316 -31.75 10.12 4.36
C ASP A 316 -31.65 8.66 4.82
N GLU A 317 -32.13 7.72 4.01
CA GLU A 317 -32.18 6.29 4.33
C GLU A 317 -31.78 5.42 3.15
N ILE A 318 -31.41 4.18 3.46
CA ILE A 318 -31.19 3.13 2.48
C ILE A 318 -32.34 2.15 2.62
N VAL A 319 -33.01 1.88 1.50
CA VAL A 319 -34.12 0.94 1.43
C VAL A 319 -33.63 -0.31 0.73
N VAL A 320 -33.86 -1.46 1.35
CA VAL A 320 -33.60 -2.75 0.73
C VAL A 320 -34.85 -3.59 0.83
N SER A 321 -35.36 -4.05 -0.31
CA SER A 321 -36.48 -4.98 -0.36
C SER A 321 -36.06 -6.35 -0.87
N VAL A 322 -36.61 -7.40 -0.27
CA VAL A 322 -36.44 -8.79 -0.68
C VAL A 322 -37.83 -9.33 -0.97
N ARG A 323 -38.11 -9.62 -2.23
CA ARG A 323 -39.39 -10.14 -2.70
C ARG A 323 -39.23 -11.55 -3.26
N ASP A 324 -40.20 -12.43 -3.00
CA ASP A 324 -40.30 -13.75 -3.63
C ASP A 324 -41.60 -13.96 -4.42
N ASP A 325 -41.63 -15.00 -5.26
CA ASP A 325 -42.82 -15.47 -6.00
C ASP A 325 -43.47 -16.71 -5.38
N GLY A 326 -43.29 -16.90 -4.07
CA GLY A 326 -43.81 -18.03 -3.32
C GLY A 326 -45.33 -18.02 -3.12
N PRO A 327 -45.85 -18.95 -2.30
CA PRO A 327 -47.28 -19.07 -2.02
C PRO A 327 -47.84 -17.92 -1.15
N GLY A 328 -46.99 -17.00 -0.68
CA GLY A 328 -47.36 -15.97 0.29
C GLY A 328 -47.69 -16.52 1.68
N MET A 329 -48.14 -15.63 2.56
CA MET A 329 -48.57 -15.94 3.93
C MET A 329 -50.07 -15.70 4.09
N GLU A 330 -50.75 -16.60 4.81
CA GLU A 330 -52.15 -16.36 5.19
C GLU A 330 -52.28 -15.17 6.14
N PRO A 331 -53.36 -14.37 6.02
CA PRO A 331 -53.64 -13.27 6.94
C PRO A 331 -53.67 -13.75 8.40
N GLY A 332 -52.98 -13.04 9.30
CA GLY A 332 -52.91 -13.42 10.73
C GLY A 332 -51.87 -14.48 11.07
N ARG A 333 -51.22 -15.12 10.08
CA ARG A 333 -50.19 -16.14 10.32
C ARG A 333 -48.95 -15.55 10.97
N LEU A 334 -48.57 -14.33 10.61
CA LEU A 334 -47.43 -13.63 11.19
C LEU A 334 -47.69 -13.28 12.66
N GLU A 335 -48.88 -12.78 12.98
CA GLU A 335 -49.35 -12.46 14.33
C GLU A 335 -49.46 -13.71 15.20
N ALA A 336 -50.01 -14.80 14.65
CA ALA A 336 -50.08 -16.09 15.35
C ALA A 336 -48.69 -16.66 15.62
N ALA A 337 -47.74 -16.53 14.68
CA ALA A 337 -46.35 -16.94 14.87
C ALA A 337 -45.63 -16.07 15.91
N ARG A 338 -45.93 -14.76 15.98
CA ARG A 338 -45.46 -13.84 17.05
C ARG A 338 -45.96 -14.31 18.41
N ALA A 339 -47.25 -14.59 18.54
CA ALA A 339 -47.88 -15.02 19.79
C ALA A 339 -47.35 -16.38 20.30
N GLN A 340 -46.93 -17.27 19.39
CA GLN A 340 -46.40 -18.59 19.71
C GLN A 340 -44.88 -18.63 19.92
N GLY A 341 -44.18 -17.48 19.79
CA GLY A 341 -42.72 -17.41 19.91
C GLY A 341 -41.96 -18.17 18.82
N ARG A 342 -42.57 -18.39 17.64
CA ARG A 342 -42.02 -19.23 16.56
C ARG A 342 -41.26 -18.45 15.47
N LEU A 343 -40.95 -17.18 15.73
CA LEU A 343 -40.40 -16.24 14.74
C LEU A 343 -38.89 -16.04 14.80
N GLY A 344 -38.12 -17.02 15.29
CA GLY A 344 -36.68 -16.83 15.55
C GLY A 344 -35.89 -16.10 14.45
N VAL A 345 -36.14 -16.41 13.17
CA VAL A 345 -35.49 -15.73 12.03
C VAL A 345 -36.07 -14.33 11.77
N ALA A 346 -37.39 -14.15 11.80
CA ALA A 346 -38.04 -12.85 11.60
C ALA A 346 -37.72 -11.86 12.73
N GLN A 347 -37.68 -12.33 13.99
CA GLN A 347 -37.23 -11.55 15.14
C GLN A 347 -35.74 -11.22 15.07
N SER A 348 -34.91 -12.10 14.50
CA SER A 348 -33.50 -11.80 14.26
C SER A 348 -33.33 -10.70 13.20
N ILE A 349 -34.10 -10.73 12.12
CA ILE A 349 -34.07 -9.68 11.08
C ILE A 349 -34.56 -8.34 11.67
N GLU A 350 -35.73 -8.33 12.32
CA GLU A 350 -36.27 -7.14 12.97
C GLU A 350 -35.32 -6.59 14.05
N GLY A 351 -34.64 -7.46 14.81
CA GLY A 351 -33.64 -7.09 15.80
C GLY A 351 -32.44 -6.37 15.19
N ARG A 352 -31.79 -6.99 14.20
CA ARG A 352 -30.61 -6.41 13.52
C ARG A 352 -30.91 -5.05 12.89
N VAL A 353 -32.05 -4.94 12.19
CA VAL A 353 -32.43 -3.68 11.54
C VAL A 353 -32.76 -2.61 12.57
N ARG A 354 -33.42 -2.98 13.68
CA ARG A 354 -33.69 -2.05 14.80
C ARG A 354 -32.41 -1.58 15.48
N ASP A 355 -31.43 -2.45 15.65
CA ASP A 355 -30.12 -2.09 16.25
C ASP A 355 -29.37 -1.06 15.39
N LEU A 356 -29.67 -0.99 14.09
CA LEU A 356 -29.18 0.06 13.18
C LEU A 356 -30.05 1.33 13.18
N GLY A 357 -31.08 1.42 14.03
CA GLY A 357 -32.07 2.50 14.02
C GLY A 357 -33.07 2.42 12.86
N GLY A 358 -33.15 1.28 12.18
CA GLY A 358 -34.00 1.06 11.02
C GLY A 358 -35.39 0.51 11.35
N THR A 359 -36.19 0.34 10.30
CA THR A 359 -37.54 -0.26 10.37
C THR A 359 -37.70 -1.41 9.37
N VAL A 360 -38.62 -2.33 9.67
CA VAL A 360 -38.91 -3.49 8.82
C VAL A 360 -40.41 -3.57 8.57
N VAL A 361 -40.80 -3.75 7.31
CA VAL A 361 -42.18 -3.90 6.86
C VAL A 361 -42.33 -5.23 6.12
N TRP A 362 -43.35 -5.99 6.49
CA TRP A 362 -43.71 -7.24 5.82
C TRP A 362 -44.98 -7.01 5.01
N SER A 363 -44.92 -7.28 3.71
CA SER A 363 -46.08 -7.33 2.81
C SER A 363 -46.18 -8.74 2.25
N SER A 364 -47.37 -9.35 2.34
CA SER A 364 -47.58 -10.70 1.79
C SER A 364 -49.01 -10.86 1.35
N VAL A 365 -49.20 -11.48 0.19
CA VAL A 365 -50.51 -11.78 -0.38
C VAL A 365 -50.53 -13.26 -0.74
N THR A 366 -51.54 -13.98 -0.26
CA THR A 366 -51.70 -15.40 -0.54
C THR A 366 -51.71 -15.64 -2.06
N GLY A 367 -50.74 -16.41 -2.55
CA GLY A 367 -50.57 -16.74 -3.96
C GLY A 367 -49.71 -15.78 -4.80
N GLU A 368 -49.28 -14.63 -4.26
CA GLU A 368 -48.49 -13.64 -4.99
C GLU A 368 -47.08 -13.38 -4.39
N GLY A 369 -46.71 -14.15 -3.36
CA GLY A 369 -45.40 -14.11 -2.71
C GLY A 369 -45.36 -13.28 -1.44
N THR A 370 -44.13 -13.07 -0.94
CA THR A 370 -43.85 -12.23 0.23
C THR A 370 -42.78 -11.21 -0.13
N GLU A 371 -42.93 -10.00 0.39
CA GLU A 371 -41.95 -8.95 0.31
C GLU A 371 -41.60 -8.45 1.72
N LEU A 372 -40.30 -8.29 1.93
CA LEU A 372 -39.70 -7.80 3.15
C LEU A 372 -38.88 -6.56 2.83
N GLU A 373 -39.33 -5.42 3.30
CA GLU A 373 -38.65 -4.14 3.13
C GLU A 373 -37.99 -3.75 4.45
N PHE A 374 -36.72 -3.37 4.41
CA PHE A 374 -36.02 -2.79 5.54
C PHE A 374 -35.39 -1.46 5.16
N ARG A 375 -35.59 -0.47 6.04
CA ARG A 375 -35.12 0.90 5.89
C ARG A 375 -34.10 1.19 6.96
N VAL A 376 -32.92 1.67 6.58
CA VAL A 376 -31.80 1.93 7.50
C VAL A 376 -31.28 3.35 7.31
N PRO A 377 -31.16 4.17 8.36
CA PRO A 377 -30.63 5.51 8.25
C PRO A 377 -29.15 5.51 7.80
N ARG A 378 -28.76 6.49 6.97
CA ARG A 378 -27.38 6.61 6.45
C ARG A 378 -26.34 6.90 7.53
N GLN A 379 -26.76 7.52 8.62
CA GLN A 379 -25.96 7.72 9.82
C GLN A 379 -26.56 6.82 10.90
N GLY A 380 -25.89 5.71 11.20
CA GLY A 380 -26.30 4.88 12.33
C GLY A 380 -26.33 5.75 13.58
N SER A 381 -27.41 5.66 14.35
CA SER A 381 -27.43 6.19 15.72
C SER A 381 -26.22 5.58 16.45
N GLY A 382 -25.26 6.42 16.84
CA GLY A 382 -24.01 6.00 17.47
C GLY A 382 -24.17 5.26 18.77
#